data_AF-A0A5X8YUH4-F1
#
_entry.id   AF-A0A5X8YUH4-F1
#
_cell.length_a   1.000
_cell.length_b   1.000
_cell.length_c   1.000
_cell.angle_alpha   90.00
_cell.angle_beta   90.00
_cell.angle_gamma   90.00
#
_symmetry.space_group_name_H-M   'P 1'
#
loop_
_entity.id
_entity.type
_entity.pdbx_description
1 polymer ?
#
loop_
_entity_poly.entity_id
_entity_poly.type
_entity_poly.pdbx_seq_one_letter_code
_entity_poly.pdbx_strand_id
1 'polypeptide(L)'
;MGALPVTGGRLNGPLGIGTDNALGGNSIVFGDNDTGIKQNGDGILDTFANSQHTVRVAPGEMQVLGAIRAGNAKKLSLTSNNNSALTATFNLWGDANRPTVVELDDDQGWHLYSQRNPDGSIVFTVNGDITANRKLNVGAATFSSDGNVNGSMWEGWLSTWMSNAFASRDN
;
A
#
# COMPACT_ATOMS: atom_id res chain seq x y z
N MET A 1 -29.02 -37.40 -25.12
CA MET A 1 -28.81 -36.48 -23.99
C MET A 1 -30.04 -36.51 -23.10
N GLY A 2 -29.88 -36.73 -21.79
CA GLY A 2 -30.97 -36.68 -20.81
C GLY A 2 -30.98 -35.34 -20.06
N ALA A 3 -32.16 -34.86 -19.68
CA ALA A 3 -32.32 -33.61 -18.93
C ALA A 3 -31.92 -33.79 -17.44
N LEU A 4 -31.39 -32.73 -16.82
CA LEU A 4 -31.12 -32.69 -15.38
C LEU A 4 -32.44 -32.67 -14.59
N PRO A 5 -32.53 -33.38 -13.45
CA PRO A 5 -33.72 -33.34 -12.60
C PRO A 5 -33.94 -31.94 -12.00
N VAL A 6 -35.20 -31.47 -12.00
CA VAL A 6 -35.60 -30.17 -11.41
C VAL A 6 -35.46 -30.13 -9.89
N THR A 7 -35.23 -31.27 -9.25
CA THR A 7 -35.04 -31.43 -7.81
C THR A 7 -33.56 -31.49 -7.41
N GLY A 8 -32.64 -31.16 -8.32
CA GLY A 8 -31.21 -31.16 -8.09
C GLY A 8 -30.55 -32.47 -8.56
N GLY A 9 -29.28 -32.36 -8.97
CA GLY A 9 -28.54 -33.47 -9.55
C GLY A 9 -27.02 -33.30 -9.42
N ARG A 10 -26.30 -34.42 -9.44
CA ARG A 10 -24.83 -34.45 -9.42
C ARG A 10 -24.30 -34.43 -10.85
N LEU A 11 -23.38 -33.51 -11.12
CA LEU A 11 -22.60 -33.49 -12.35
C LEU A 11 -21.26 -34.18 -12.09
N ASN A 12 -20.98 -35.27 -12.81
CA ASN A 12 -19.71 -35.99 -12.75
C ASN A 12 -18.81 -35.51 -13.89
N GLY A 13 -18.12 -34.39 -13.68
CA GLY A 13 -17.20 -33.80 -14.65
C GLY A 13 -17.33 -32.28 -14.76
N PRO A 14 -16.59 -31.68 -15.69
CA PRO A 14 -16.57 -30.24 -15.89
C PRO A 14 -17.89 -29.73 -16.47
N LEU A 15 -18.31 -28.54 -16.04
CA LEU A 15 -19.47 -27.85 -16.58
C LEU A 15 -19.00 -26.73 -17.51
N GLY A 16 -19.30 -26.86 -18.80
CA GLY A 16 -19.14 -25.80 -19.77
C GLY A 16 -20.48 -25.13 -20.01
N ILE A 17 -20.50 -23.80 -19.97
CA ILE A 17 -21.74 -23.04 -20.16
C ILE A 17 -21.61 -22.22 -21.44
N GLY A 18 -22.39 -22.61 -22.46
CA GLY A 18 -22.35 -21.99 -23.80
C GLY A 18 -21.08 -22.29 -24.60
N THR A 19 -20.20 -23.10 -24.03
CA THR A 19 -18.91 -23.52 -24.59
C THR A 19 -18.58 -24.89 -24.01
N ASP A 20 -17.72 -25.62 -24.71
CA ASP A 20 -17.09 -26.78 -24.10
C ASP A 20 -16.14 -26.31 -23.00
N ASN A 21 -16.08 -27.09 -21.92
CA ASN A 21 -15.17 -26.80 -20.82
C ASN A 21 -13.78 -27.38 -21.11
N ALA A 22 -12.79 -26.48 -21.25
CA ALA A 22 -11.39 -26.84 -21.40
C ALA A 22 -10.58 -26.68 -20.10
N LEU A 23 -11.11 -26.04 -19.04
CA LEU A 23 -10.47 -26.10 -17.71
C LEU A 23 -10.48 -27.53 -17.12
N GLY A 24 -11.46 -28.36 -17.46
CA GLY A 24 -11.59 -29.76 -17.05
C GLY A 24 -11.87 -29.98 -15.55
N GLY A 25 -12.01 -31.25 -15.12
CA GLY A 25 -12.19 -31.61 -13.70
C GLY A 25 -13.40 -30.95 -13.02
N ASN A 26 -13.27 -30.57 -11.74
CA ASN A 26 -14.30 -29.87 -10.96
C ASN A 26 -14.24 -28.35 -11.23
N SER A 27 -14.54 -27.98 -12.46
CA SER A 27 -14.54 -26.59 -12.88
C SER A 27 -15.86 -26.21 -13.51
N ILE A 28 -16.05 -24.91 -13.56
CA ILE A 28 -17.05 -24.28 -14.38
C ILE A 28 -16.33 -23.25 -15.22
N VAL A 29 -16.51 -23.32 -16.54
CA VAL A 29 -16.07 -22.28 -17.47
C VAL A 29 -17.27 -21.62 -18.13
N PHE A 30 -17.07 -20.43 -18.67
CA PHE A 30 -18.17 -19.56 -19.05
C PHE A 30 -17.88 -18.83 -20.35
N GLY A 31 -18.66 -19.11 -21.39
CA GLY A 31 -18.64 -18.35 -22.65
C GLY A 31 -17.44 -18.60 -23.55
N ASP A 32 -16.23 -18.65 -22.99
CA ASP A 32 -15.06 -19.28 -23.58
C ASP A 32 -14.71 -20.56 -22.82
N ASN A 33 -13.81 -21.35 -23.38
CA ASN A 33 -13.53 -22.67 -22.84
C ASN A 33 -12.56 -22.68 -21.66
N ASP A 34 -12.01 -21.53 -21.23
CA ASP A 34 -10.90 -21.51 -20.29
C ASP A 34 -10.89 -20.36 -19.25
N THR A 35 -11.96 -19.56 -19.20
CA THR A 35 -12.27 -18.60 -18.14
C THR A 35 -13.27 -19.19 -17.15
N GLY A 36 -12.96 -19.21 -15.86
CA GLY A 36 -13.94 -19.59 -14.85
C GLY A 36 -13.38 -20.00 -13.50
N ILE A 37 -14.18 -20.69 -12.69
CA ILE A 37 -13.76 -21.10 -11.34
C ILE A 37 -13.46 -22.58 -11.32
N LYS A 38 -12.46 -22.93 -10.52
CA LYS A 38 -12.05 -24.30 -10.39
C LYS A 38 -11.86 -24.61 -8.93
N GLN A 39 -12.64 -25.58 -8.48
CA GLN A 39 -12.35 -26.23 -7.23
C GLN A 39 -11.19 -27.19 -7.49
N ASN A 40 -10.04 -26.84 -6.95
CA ASN A 40 -8.84 -27.66 -7.09
C ASN A 40 -8.62 -28.57 -5.88
N GLY A 41 -9.60 -28.65 -4.98
CA GLY A 41 -9.60 -29.50 -3.79
C GLY A 41 -10.62 -29.04 -2.76
N ASP A 42 -10.70 -29.78 -1.66
CA ASP A 42 -11.55 -29.41 -0.53
C ASP A 42 -11.10 -28.07 0.08
N GLY A 43 -12.03 -27.14 0.31
CA GLY A 43 -11.75 -25.80 0.83
C GLY A 43 -10.97 -24.84 -0.08
N ILE A 44 -10.65 -25.23 -1.33
CA ILE A 44 -9.86 -24.42 -2.27
C ILE A 44 -10.71 -23.97 -3.45
N LEU A 45 -10.83 -22.66 -3.62
CA LEU A 45 -11.52 -22.04 -4.75
C LEU A 45 -10.59 -21.10 -5.51
N ASP A 46 -10.38 -21.43 -6.79
CA ASP A 46 -9.60 -20.64 -7.74
C ASP A 46 -10.51 -19.99 -8.77
N THR A 47 -10.08 -18.85 -9.31
CA THR A 47 -10.69 -18.15 -10.44
C THR A 47 -9.68 -18.07 -11.57
N PHE A 48 -10.13 -18.16 -12.81
CA PHE A 48 -9.35 -18.16 -14.02
C PHE A 48 -10.03 -17.22 -15.03
N ALA A 49 -9.27 -16.60 -15.92
CA ALA A 49 -9.70 -15.74 -17.00
C ALA A 49 -8.77 -15.95 -18.19
N ASN A 50 -9.31 -16.37 -19.33
CA ASN A 50 -8.59 -16.66 -20.57
C ASN A 50 -7.44 -17.65 -20.32
N SER A 51 -7.77 -18.81 -19.72
CA SER A 51 -6.85 -19.80 -19.14
C SER A 51 -6.01 -19.35 -17.92
N GLN A 52 -6.15 -18.12 -17.44
CA GLN A 52 -5.20 -17.46 -16.52
C GLN A 52 -5.78 -17.29 -15.10
N HIS A 53 -5.17 -17.88 -14.07
CA HIS A 53 -5.65 -17.77 -12.68
C HIS A 53 -5.62 -16.30 -12.20
N THR A 54 -6.72 -15.78 -11.64
CA THR A 54 -6.83 -14.37 -11.20
C THR A 54 -6.96 -14.16 -9.69
N VAL A 55 -7.56 -15.06 -8.92
CA VAL A 55 -7.78 -14.96 -7.46
C VAL A 55 -7.91 -16.35 -6.83
N ARG A 56 -7.44 -16.52 -5.59
CA ARG A 56 -7.67 -17.72 -4.77
C ARG A 56 -8.24 -17.35 -3.40
N VAL A 57 -9.22 -18.12 -2.93
CA VAL A 57 -9.79 -18.02 -1.58
C VAL A 57 -9.68 -19.37 -0.86
N ALA A 58 -9.31 -19.30 0.43
CA ALA A 58 -9.18 -20.43 1.35
C ALA A 58 -9.52 -19.96 2.80
N PRO A 59 -9.66 -20.87 3.79
CA PRO A 59 -9.94 -20.47 5.17
C PRO A 59 -8.85 -19.56 5.75
N GLY A 60 -9.18 -18.30 6.03
CA GLY A 60 -8.29 -17.32 6.67
C GLY A 60 -7.49 -16.41 5.73
N GLU A 61 -7.61 -16.52 4.41
CA GLU A 61 -6.82 -15.71 3.45
C GLU A 61 -7.50 -15.52 2.08
N MET A 62 -7.09 -14.46 1.36
CA MET A 62 -7.41 -14.20 -0.05
C MET A 62 -6.16 -13.77 -0.85
N GLN A 63 -5.99 -14.31 -2.06
CA GLN A 63 -4.91 -13.99 -3.00
C GLN A 63 -5.46 -13.36 -4.28
N VAL A 64 -4.84 -12.29 -4.79
CA VAL A 64 -5.20 -11.55 -6.04
C VAL A 64 -4.03 -11.58 -7.02
N LEU A 65 -4.26 -11.99 -8.27
CA LEU A 65 -3.28 -12.13 -9.37
C LEU A 65 -3.58 -11.05 -10.43
N GLY A 66 -2.83 -9.94 -10.33
CA GLY A 66 -3.01 -8.73 -11.10
C GLY A 66 -2.44 -7.57 -10.30
N ALA A 67 -2.92 -6.38 -10.59
CA ALA A 67 -2.71 -5.32 -9.65
C ALA A 67 -3.33 -5.78 -8.27
N ILE A 68 -2.62 -5.77 -7.13
CA ILE A 68 -1.32 -5.16 -7.02
C ILE A 68 -0.51 -5.43 -5.75
N ARG A 69 0.68 -4.81 -5.80
CA ARG A 69 1.26 -3.93 -4.76
C ARG A 69 1.19 -4.62 -3.38
N ALA A 70 2.23 -5.23 -2.81
CA ALA A 70 3.64 -5.49 -3.19
C ALA A 70 4.35 -6.31 -2.05
N GLY A 71 5.58 -6.88 -2.17
CA GLY A 71 6.74 -6.70 -3.11
C GLY A 71 7.86 -7.80 -3.03
N ASN A 72 9.04 -7.62 -3.69
CA ASN A 72 10.03 -8.68 -4.09
C ASN A 72 11.17 -9.03 -3.07
N ALA A 73 12.31 -8.29 -3.03
CA ALA A 73 13.48 -8.63 -2.15
C ALA A 73 13.40 -8.04 -0.72
N LYS A 74 12.59 -7.00 -0.55
CA LYS A 74 12.14 -6.46 0.72
C LYS A 74 10.62 -6.53 0.67
N LYS A 75 10.04 -7.24 1.62
CA LYS A 75 8.59 -7.37 1.72
C LYS A 75 8.03 -6.08 2.28
N LEU A 76 6.87 -5.66 1.76
CA LEU A 76 5.98 -4.80 2.50
C LEU A 76 5.32 -5.69 3.57
N SER A 77 5.75 -5.55 4.82
CA SER A 77 5.15 -6.30 5.94
C SER A 77 4.01 -5.50 6.53
N LEU A 78 2.87 -6.16 6.71
CA LEU A 78 1.74 -5.69 7.50
C LEU A 78 1.64 -6.64 8.69
N THR A 79 1.91 -6.15 9.89
CA THR A 79 2.00 -6.99 11.09
C THR A 79 1.20 -6.37 12.22
N SER A 80 0.44 -7.20 12.93
CA SER A 80 -0.18 -6.83 14.20
C SER A 80 0.37 -7.72 15.31
N ASN A 81 0.83 -7.11 16.40
CA ASN A 81 1.15 -7.82 17.64
C ASN A 81 -0.10 -8.08 18.49
N ASN A 82 -1.27 -7.70 17.98
CA ASN A 82 -2.58 -7.83 18.62
C ASN A 82 -2.66 -7.22 20.04
N ASN A 83 -1.80 -6.24 20.31
CA ASN A 83 -1.72 -5.51 21.57
C ASN A 83 -1.98 -4.01 21.38
N SER A 84 -2.11 -3.55 20.14
CA SER A 84 -2.60 -2.21 19.87
C SER A 84 -4.02 -2.13 20.39
N ALA A 85 -4.32 -1.09 21.18
CA ALA A 85 -5.69 -0.84 21.61
C ALA A 85 -6.59 -0.44 20.44
N LEU A 86 -5.99 0.06 19.34
CA LEU A 86 -6.66 0.57 18.15
C LEU A 86 -6.12 -0.10 16.88
N THR A 87 -6.94 -0.21 15.83
CA THR A 87 -6.50 -0.69 14.51
C THR A 87 -5.68 0.38 13.81
N ALA A 88 -4.65 -0.01 13.06
CA ALA A 88 -3.86 0.89 12.22
C ALA A 88 -4.01 0.52 10.75
N THR A 89 -4.02 1.53 9.87
CA THR A 89 -4.21 1.31 8.44
C THR A 89 -3.18 2.05 7.57
N PHE A 90 -2.96 1.54 6.36
CA PHE A 90 -2.14 2.15 5.32
C PHE A 90 -3.00 2.40 4.08
N ASN A 91 -3.17 3.68 3.73
CA ASN A 91 -4.18 4.10 2.78
C ASN A 91 -3.55 4.72 1.54
N LEU A 92 -4.10 4.35 0.38
CA LEU A 92 -3.91 5.05 -0.88
C LEU A 92 -5.25 5.64 -1.29
N TRP A 93 -5.37 6.96 -1.22
CA TRP A 93 -6.60 7.69 -1.54
C TRP A 93 -6.29 9.01 -2.26
N GLY A 94 -7.30 9.79 -2.64
CA GLY A 94 -7.08 11.12 -3.26
C GLY A 94 -8.37 11.69 -3.87
N ASP A 95 -8.38 13.01 -4.10
CA ASP A 95 -9.48 13.77 -4.72
C ASP A 95 -8.97 14.93 -5.62
N ALA A 96 -9.85 15.74 -6.20
CA ALA A 96 -9.46 16.84 -7.10
C ALA A 96 -8.60 17.94 -6.44
N ASN A 97 -8.79 18.17 -5.15
CA ASN A 97 -8.00 19.11 -4.35
C ASN A 97 -6.73 18.46 -3.79
N ARG A 98 -6.70 17.12 -3.72
CA ARG A 98 -5.57 16.29 -3.26
C ARG A 98 -5.37 15.08 -4.18
N PRO A 99 -4.87 15.26 -5.43
CA PRO A 99 -4.83 14.24 -6.48
C PRO A 99 -4.31 12.84 -6.10
N THR A 100 -3.41 12.74 -5.14
CA THR A 100 -2.92 11.46 -4.61
C THR A 100 -2.46 11.70 -3.19
N VAL A 101 -2.98 10.92 -2.25
CA VAL A 101 -2.62 10.89 -0.83
C VAL A 101 -2.20 9.47 -0.46
N VAL A 102 -1.06 9.36 0.18
CA VAL A 102 -0.60 8.13 0.85
C VAL A 102 -0.54 8.44 2.33
N GLU A 103 -1.34 7.74 3.14
CA GLU A 103 -1.66 8.10 4.53
C GLU A 103 -1.55 6.92 5.51
N LEU A 104 -1.19 7.24 6.75
CA LEU A 104 -1.25 6.36 7.91
C LEU A 104 -2.21 6.94 8.96
N ASP A 105 -3.07 6.09 9.54
CA ASP A 105 -4.01 6.44 10.60
C ASP A 105 -4.23 5.28 11.59
N ASP A 106 -5.00 5.59 12.63
CA ASP A 106 -5.64 4.61 13.51
C ASP A 106 -7.13 4.95 13.72
N ASP A 107 -7.80 4.23 14.63
CA ASP A 107 -9.21 4.43 14.97
C ASP A 107 -9.57 5.85 15.49
N GLN A 108 -8.59 6.67 15.87
CA GLN A 108 -8.78 8.02 16.42
C GLN A 108 -8.38 9.15 15.47
N GLY A 109 -7.62 8.90 14.42
CA GLY A 109 -7.33 9.88 13.37
C GLY A 109 -6.03 9.66 12.61
N TRP A 110 -5.78 10.54 11.64
CA TRP A 110 -4.57 10.49 10.81
C TRP A 110 -3.31 10.89 11.58
N HIS A 111 -2.22 10.19 11.29
CA HIS A 111 -0.91 10.46 11.87
C HIS A 111 -0.06 11.29 10.92
N LEU A 112 0.05 10.85 9.66
CA LEU A 112 0.83 11.52 8.63
C LEU A 112 0.34 11.17 7.23
N TYR A 113 0.65 12.05 6.28
CA TYR A 113 0.44 11.77 4.86
C TYR A 113 1.49 12.45 3.98
N SER A 114 1.69 11.88 2.80
CA SER A 114 2.23 12.61 1.64
C SER A 114 1.10 12.86 0.65
N GLN A 115 1.05 14.05 0.05
CA GLN A 115 0.10 14.32 -1.02
C GLN A 115 0.72 15.10 -2.19
N ARG A 116 0.16 14.89 -3.37
CA ARG A 116 0.28 15.80 -4.51
C ARG A 116 -0.90 16.78 -4.49
N ASN A 117 -0.63 18.08 -4.66
CA ASN A 117 -1.58 19.19 -4.79
C ASN A 117 -2.02 19.41 -6.25
N PRO A 118 -3.09 20.19 -6.50
CA PRO A 118 -3.62 20.40 -7.84
C PRO A 118 -2.66 21.15 -8.78
N ASP A 119 -1.84 22.05 -8.22
CA ASP A 119 -0.77 22.75 -8.94
C ASP A 119 0.45 21.86 -9.21
N GLY A 120 0.39 20.58 -8.82
CA GLY A 120 1.47 19.60 -8.97
C GLY A 120 2.49 19.59 -7.83
N SER A 121 2.43 20.55 -6.90
CA SER A 121 3.31 20.59 -5.72
C SER A 121 3.08 19.38 -4.80
N ILE A 122 4.05 19.01 -3.97
CA ILE A 122 3.96 17.88 -3.03
C ILE A 122 4.14 18.42 -1.61
N VAL A 123 3.30 17.96 -0.68
CA VAL A 123 3.50 18.20 0.76
C VAL A 123 3.56 16.89 1.54
N PHE A 124 4.32 16.90 2.62
CA PHE A 124 4.36 15.85 3.63
C PHE A 124 3.98 16.49 4.97
N THR A 125 2.93 15.99 5.62
CA THR A 125 2.37 16.60 6.83
C THR A 125 2.28 15.55 7.94
N VAL A 126 2.61 15.96 9.17
CA VAL A 126 2.53 15.15 10.39
C VAL A 126 1.57 15.83 11.37
N ASN A 127 0.65 15.07 11.97
CA ASN A 127 -0.29 15.52 13.00
C ASN A 127 0.32 15.40 14.39
N GLY A 128 1.39 16.15 14.64
CA GLY A 128 2.11 16.09 15.90
C GLY A 128 3.52 16.66 15.80
N ASP A 129 4.32 16.42 16.84
CA ASP A 129 5.71 16.86 16.89
C ASP A 129 6.61 16.04 15.96
N ILE A 130 7.57 16.69 15.30
CA ILE A 130 8.63 16.03 14.52
C ILE A 130 9.93 16.04 15.34
N THR A 131 10.33 14.87 15.80
CA THR A 131 11.57 14.69 16.60
C THR A 131 12.71 14.14 15.73
N ALA A 132 13.85 14.82 15.72
CA ALA A 132 15.07 14.39 15.01
C ALA A 132 16.18 14.01 15.99
N ASN A 133 16.68 12.77 15.93
CA ASN A 133 17.79 12.29 16.79
C ASN A 133 19.17 12.78 16.35
N ARG A 134 19.23 13.57 15.27
CA ARG A 134 20.44 14.13 14.68
C ARG A 134 20.07 15.54 14.18
N LYS A 135 20.82 16.06 13.22
CA LYS A 135 20.50 17.33 12.58
C LYS A 135 19.25 17.25 11.68
N LEU A 136 18.56 18.38 11.53
CA LEU A 136 17.55 18.59 10.49
C LEU A 136 18.17 19.40 9.34
N ASN A 137 18.13 18.88 8.11
CA ASN A 137 18.60 19.61 6.94
C ASN A 137 17.42 20.35 6.27
N VAL A 138 17.60 21.65 5.99
CA VAL A 138 16.58 22.51 5.35
C VAL A 138 17.22 23.19 4.15
N GLY A 139 17.07 22.59 2.97
CA GLY A 139 17.89 22.96 1.82
C GLY A 139 19.39 22.79 2.12
N ALA A 140 20.18 23.84 1.90
CA ALA A 140 21.60 23.87 2.23
C ALA A 140 21.90 24.22 3.71
N ALA A 141 20.89 24.61 4.48
CA ALA A 141 21.04 24.91 5.90
C ALA A 141 20.89 23.66 6.76
N THR A 142 21.44 23.71 7.97
CA THR A 142 21.40 22.64 8.97
C THR A 142 21.02 23.20 10.33
N PHE A 143 20.04 22.59 11.00
CA PHE A 143 19.82 22.73 12.44
C PHE A 143 20.48 21.57 13.17
N SER A 144 21.43 21.88 14.05
CA SER A 144 22.25 20.90 14.77
C SER A 144 21.63 20.52 16.11
N SER A 145 21.96 19.33 16.61
CA SER A 145 21.44 18.79 17.87
C SER A 145 21.98 19.51 19.12
N ASP A 146 22.99 20.37 18.98
CA ASP A 146 23.50 21.27 20.01
C ASP A 146 22.83 22.66 19.98
N GLY A 147 21.82 22.84 19.13
CA GLY A 147 21.11 24.10 18.92
C GLY A 147 21.78 25.06 17.93
N ASN A 148 22.95 24.71 17.38
CA ASN A 148 23.63 25.54 16.40
C ASN A 148 22.95 25.46 15.01
N VAL A 149 23.18 26.46 14.18
CA VAL A 149 22.64 26.53 12.81
C VAL A 149 23.77 26.77 11.84
N ASN A 150 23.81 26.09 10.70
CA ASN A 150 24.78 26.32 9.64
C ASN A 150 24.08 26.68 8.34
N GLY A 151 24.65 27.59 7.56
CA GLY A 151 24.16 27.92 6.24
C GLY A 151 25.04 28.97 5.54
N SER A 152 24.81 29.16 4.25
CA SER A 152 25.54 30.15 3.43
C SER A 152 25.39 31.58 3.94
N MET A 153 24.26 31.89 4.59
CA MET A 153 24.03 33.18 5.22
C MET A 153 25.04 33.50 6.31
N TRP A 154 25.61 32.47 6.96
CA TRP A 154 26.58 32.59 8.05
C TRP A 154 27.99 32.19 7.61
N GLU A 155 28.17 31.89 6.31
CA GLU A 155 29.41 31.32 5.74
C GLU A 155 29.94 30.10 6.51
N GLY A 156 29.05 29.37 7.19
CA GLY A 156 29.42 28.34 8.15
C GLY A 156 28.49 28.31 9.37
N TRP A 157 29.04 27.99 10.53
CA TRP A 157 28.27 27.88 11.75
C TRP A 157 27.88 29.26 12.29
N LEU A 158 26.61 29.39 12.68
CA LEU A 158 26.05 30.57 13.30
C LEU A 158 26.85 30.97 14.54
N SER A 159 27.28 30.00 15.36
CA SER A 159 28.14 30.29 16.52
C SER A 159 29.47 30.95 16.15
N THR A 160 30.15 30.48 15.09
CA THR A 160 31.42 31.05 14.58
C THR A 160 31.18 32.43 13.97
N TRP A 161 30.10 32.57 13.20
CA TRP A 161 29.70 33.85 12.65
C TRP A 161 29.44 34.87 13.77
N MET A 162 28.67 34.49 14.79
CA MET A 162 28.38 35.34 15.96
C MET A 162 29.66 35.70 16.71
N SER A 163 30.56 34.74 16.97
CA SER A 163 31.81 35.04 17.68
C SER A 163 32.65 36.07 16.93
N ASN A 164 32.75 35.96 15.61
CA ASN A 164 33.52 36.91 14.79
C ASN A 164 32.83 38.27 14.68
N ALA A 165 31.51 38.29 14.48
CA ALA A 165 30.72 39.50 14.31
C ALA A 165 30.65 40.37 15.58
N PHE A 166 30.67 39.77 16.77
CA PHE A 166 30.64 40.50 18.04
C PHE A 166 32.02 40.71 18.67
N ALA A 167 33.02 39.87 18.38
CA ALA A 167 34.40 40.13 18.81
C ALA A 167 34.98 41.42 18.19
N SER A 168 34.51 41.83 17.01
CA SER A 168 34.89 43.10 16.38
C SER A 168 34.19 44.33 16.96
N ARG A 169 33.17 44.15 17.81
CA ARG A 169 32.42 45.25 18.45
C ARG A 169 33.03 45.70 19.77
N ASP A 170 33.70 44.80 20.47
CA ASP A 170 34.23 45.01 21.82
C ASP A 170 35.76 45.31 21.81
N ASN A 171 36.34 45.59 20.63
CA ASN A 171 37.67 46.21 20.43
C ASN A 171 37.51 47.65 19.95
#